data_AF-A0A832RTZ8-F1
#
_entry.id   AF-A0A832RTZ8-F1
#
_cell.length_a   1.000
_cell.length_b   1.000
_cell.length_c   1.000
_cell.angle_alpha   90.00
_cell.angle_beta   90.00
_cell.angle_gamma   90.00
#
_symmetry.space_group_name_H-M   'P 1'
#
loop_
_entity.id
_entity.type
_entity.pdbx_description
1 polymer ?
#
loop_
_entity_poly.entity_id
_entity_poly.type
_entity_poly.pdbx_seq_one_letter_code
_entity_poly.pdbx_strand_id
1 'polypeptide(L)'
;MEYYTDNKLYQFLRNSYKFKFSDINVWELIYGDKFSTPKLLVLVAGVHMEESYKNLYDIFNKESYARLKYLSEKSGLPFICIAFEVGVEEIDKVYFAEQCGEFRELTLNELKEIFQTYDLPIKDSTTQKYLNDKTSSAYHNWQRDNLGDEITVSDIDLWIIHLNSNIPIAILEIKRSKIPLDSWTPYKNDYPNFKLISNLCNMSNIKFKIVYYHMGEGTTYRPEDISKVKVFDVNFKKDPPISSPGRIISLLDFIISEEWITNE
;
A
#
# COMPACT_ATOMS: atom_id res chain seq x y z
N MET A 1 -2.26 -12.02 -16.21
CA MET A 1 -0.85 -11.96 -15.76
C MET A 1 -0.87 -12.22 -14.26
N GLU A 2 -0.23 -13.30 -13.78
CA GLU A 2 -0.18 -13.63 -12.35
C GLU A 2 0.63 -12.58 -11.60
N TYR A 3 -0.04 -11.77 -10.77
CA TYR A 3 0.63 -10.84 -9.86
C TYR A 3 0.87 -11.53 -8.52
N TYR A 4 2.05 -11.31 -7.93
CA TYR A 4 2.52 -11.87 -6.65
C TYR A 4 2.86 -13.38 -6.60
N THR A 5 3.02 -14.06 -7.73
CA THR A 5 3.59 -15.43 -7.76
C THR A 5 5.09 -15.48 -7.49
N ASP A 6 5.73 -14.33 -7.32
CA ASP A 6 7.14 -14.20 -6.98
C ASP A 6 7.41 -13.81 -5.53
N ASN A 7 6.39 -13.59 -4.67
CA ASN A 7 6.60 -13.25 -3.25
C ASN A 7 6.12 -14.38 -2.34
N LYS A 8 7.09 -15.10 -1.79
CA LYS A 8 6.91 -16.27 -0.93
C LYS A 8 6.25 -15.93 0.39
N LEU A 9 6.43 -14.71 0.92
CA LEU A 9 5.74 -14.29 2.13
C LEU A 9 4.24 -14.09 1.86
N TYR A 10 3.85 -13.41 0.77
CA TYR A 10 2.43 -13.30 0.39
C TYR A 10 1.79 -14.67 0.12
N GLN A 11 2.49 -15.55 -0.61
CA GLN A 11 2.01 -16.91 -0.87
C GLN A 11 1.76 -17.70 0.41
N PHE A 12 2.69 -17.60 1.35
CA PHE A 12 2.58 -18.25 2.65
C PHE A 12 1.41 -17.69 3.46
N LEU A 13 1.16 -16.39 3.40
CA LEU A 13 0.13 -15.70 4.19
C LEU A 13 -1.27 -15.70 3.55
N ARG A 14 -1.44 -16.15 2.29
CA ARG A 14 -2.70 -16.00 1.54
C ARG A 14 -3.96 -16.53 2.24
N ASN A 15 -3.81 -17.59 3.03
CA ASN A 15 -4.92 -18.24 3.74
C ASN A 15 -4.97 -17.83 5.22
N SER A 16 -4.23 -16.78 5.62
CA SER A 16 -4.21 -16.33 6.99
C SER A 16 -5.49 -15.58 7.34
N TYR A 17 -6.05 -15.87 8.51
CA TYR A 17 -7.11 -15.06 9.11
C TYR A 17 -6.57 -13.76 9.75
N LYS A 18 -5.26 -13.67 10.01
CA LYS A 18 -4.61 -12.54 10.70
C LYS A 18 -4.01 -11.54 9.72
N PHE A 19 -3.41 -12.04 8.64
CA PHE A 19 -2.71 -11.23 7.65
C PHE A 19 -3.58 -11.07 6.41
N LYS A 20 -3.83 -9.82 6.00
CA LYS A 20 -4.70 -9.48 4.88
C LYS A 20 -3.97 -8.55 3.92
N PHE A 21 -4.21 -8.68 2.63
CA PHE A 21 -3.63 -7.82 1.60
C PHE A 21 -4.65 -7.64 0.47
N SER A 22 -4.43 -6.66 -0.40
CA SER A 22 -5.33 -6.40 -1.51
C SER A 22 -5.34 -7.54 -2.53
N ASP A 23 -6.49 -7.78 -3.15
CA ASP A 23 -6.63 -8.77 -4.22
C ASP A 23 -5.91 -8.33 -5.50
N ILE A 24 -5.81 -9.24 -6.47
CA ILE A 24 -5.26 -8.95 -7.79
C ILE A 24 -6.03 -7.79 -8.43
N ASN A 25 -5.29 -6.83 -8.99
CA ASN A 25 -5.80 -5.58 -9.57
C ASN A 25 -6.53 -4.66 -8.58
N VAL A 26 -6.32 -4.81 -7.27
CA VAL A 26 -6.81 -3.86 -6.26
C VAL A 26 -5.62 -3.25 -5.55
N TRP A 27 -5.64 -1.93 -5.36
CA TRP A 27 -4.61 -1.18 -4.66
C TRP A 27 -5.23 -0.31 -3.58
N GLU A 28 -4.74 -0.45 -2.35
CA GLU A 28 -5.09 0.40 -1.22
C GLU A 28 -4.02 1.50 -1.09
N LEU A 29 -4.33 2.72 -1.50
CA LEU A 29 -3.36 3.80 -1.65
C LEU A 29 -3.56 4.92 -0.61
N ILE A 30 -2.45 5.53 -0.22
CA ILE A 30 -2.39 6.72 0.62
C ILE A 30 -1.74 7.83 -0.21
N TYR A 31 -2.40 8.98 -0.28
CA TYR A 31 -1.87 10.18 -0.89
C TYR A 31 -1.58 11.22 0.20
N GLY A 32 -0.44 11.87 0.07
CA GLY A 32 -0.05 12.99 0.93
C GLY A 32 0.76 14.03 0.17
N ASP A 33 1.05 15.13 0.85
CA ASP A 33 1.87 16.20 0.30
C ASP A 33 3.38 15.90 0.38
N LYS A 34 4.21 16.86 -0.04
CA LYS A 34 5.69 16.76 -0.03
C LYS A 34 6.31 16.56 1.35
N PHE A 35 5.57 16.81 2.42
CA PHE A 35 6.01 16.58 3.79
C PHE A 35 5.57 15.21 4.32
N SER A 36 4.95 14.40 3.45
CA SER A 36 4.32 13.11 3.76
C SER A 36 3.18 13.27 4.76
N THR A 37 2.46 14.39 4.73
CA THR A 37 1.23 14.56 5.50
C THR A 37 0.09 13.89 4.73
N PRO A 38 -0.55 12.83 5.28
CA PRO A 38 -1.65 12.16 4.60
C PRO A 38 -2.82 13.11 4.36
N LYS A 39 -3.42 13.02 3.17
CA LYS A 39 -4.53 13.86 2.72
C LYS A 39 -5.73 13.06 2.23
N LEU A 40 -5.50 11.89 1.62
CA LEU A 40 -6.56 11.14 0.95
C LEU A 40 -6.24 9.64 0.96
N LEU A 41 -7.27 8.84 1.24
CA LEU A 41 -7.26 7.40 1.04
C LEU A 41 -7.96 7.07 -0.28
N VAL A 42 -7.37 6.20 -1.09
CA VAL A 42 -7.92 5.83 -2.39
C VAL A 42 -7.89 4.32 -2.53
N LEU A 43 -9.06 3.72 -2.77
CA LEU A 43 -9.15 2.33 -3.20
C LEU A 43 -9.22 2.28 -4.73
N VAL A 44 -8.22 1.71 -5.37
CA VAL A 44 -8.14 1.62 -6.83
C VAL A 44 -8.38 0.20 -7.28
N ALA A 45 -9.17 0.00 -8.34
CA ALA A 45 -9.36 -1.31 -8.96
C ALA A 45 -9.16 -1.26 -10.49
N GLY A 46 -8.45 -2.25 -11.02
CA GLY A 46 -8.32 -2.47 -12.46
C GLY A 46 -9.36 -3.48 -12.92
N VAL A 47 -10.16 -3.13 -13.93
CA VAL A 47 -11.33 -3.92 -14.37
C VAL A 47 -11.37 -4.05 -15.88
N HIS A 48 -11.92 -5.16 -16.39
CA HIS A 48 -12.26 -5.29 -17.81
C HIS A 48 -13.69 -4.78 -18.00
N MET A 49 -13.86 -3.62 -18.64
CA MET A 49 -15.15 -2.91 -18.65
C MET A 49 -16.23 -3.71 -19.37
N GLU A 50 -15.90 -4.48 -20.41
CA GLU A 50 -16.88 -5.33 -21.13
C GLU A 50 -17.57 -6.37 -20.23
N GLU A 51 -16.92 -6.83 -19.17
CA GLU A 51 -17.43 -7.86 -18.26
C GLU A 51 -18.05 -7.27 -16.96
N SER A 52 -17.73 -6.02 -16.64
CA SER A 52 -17.79 -5.50 -15.26
C SER A 52 -18.84 -4.42 -14.99
N TYR A 53 -19.59 -3.96 -16.00
CA TYR A 53 -20.55 -2.84 -15.86
C TYR A 53 -21.61 -3.04 -14.78
N LYS A 54 -21.90 -4.29 -14.38
CA LYS A 54 -23.06 -4.57 -13.52
C LYS A 54 -22.79 -4.51 -12.02
N ASN A 55 -21.53 -4.52 -11.55
CA ASN A 55 -21.29 -4.30 -10.13
C ASN A 55 -19.83 -3.92 -9.79
N LEU A 56 -19.41 -2.68 -10.08
CA LEU A 56 -18.11 -2.17 -9.62
C LEU A 56 -17.94 -2.32 -8.10
N TYR A 57 -19.04 -2.29 -7.33
CA TYR A 57 -19.02 -2.53 -5.89
C TYR A 57 -18.56 -3.96 -5.52
N ASP A 58 -18.85 -4.97 -6.35
CA ASP A 58 -18.38 -6.34 -6.09
C ASP A 58 -16.87 -6.50 -6.37
N ILE A 59 -16.31 -5.64 -7.23
CA ILE A 59 -14.88 -5.64 -7.58
C ILE A 59 -14.06 -5.08 -6.42
N PHE A 60 -14.56 -4.02 -5.78
CA PHE A 60 -14.00 -3.53 -4.55
C PHE A 60 -14.35 -4.51 -3.43
N ASN A 61 -13.52 -5.54 -3.23
CA ASN A 61 -13.72 -6.54 -2.19
C ASN A 61 -14.09 -5.84 -0.86
N LYS A 62 -15.19 -6.30 -0.26
CA LYS A 62 -15.73 -5.81 1.02
C LYS A 62 -14.66 -5.69 2.10
N GLU A 63 -13.66 -6.57 2.09
CA GLU A 63 -12.57 -6.52 3.06
C GLU A 63 -11.65 -5.29 2.86
N SER A 64 -11.21 -5.00 1.63
CA SER A 64 -10.35 -3.82 1.34
C SER A 64 -11.08 -2.52 1.60
N TYR A 65 -12.35 -2.45 1.19
CA TYR A 65 -13.23 -1.33 1.51
C TYR A 65 -13.33 -1.10 3.03
N ALA A 66 -13.61 -2.17 3.80
CA ALA A 66 -13.79 -2.06 5.24
C ALA A 66 -12.51 -1.56 5.96
N ARG A 67 -11.32 -1.99 5.51
CA ARG A 67 -10.03 -1.54 6.09
C ARG A 67 -9.76 -0.07 5.84
N LEU A 68 -9.91 0.40 4.59
CA LEU A 68 -9.71 1.82 4.28
C LEU A 68 -10.80 2.71 4.90
N LYS A 69 -12.05 2.24 4.95
CA LYS A 69 -13.12 2.92 5.67
C LYS A 69 -12.80 3.07 7.16
N TYR A 70 -12.31 2.00 7.79
CA TYR A 70 -11.87 2.06 9.18
C TYR A 70 -10.77 3.11 9.38
N LEU A 71 -9.75 3.16 8.50
CA LEU A 71 -8.72 4.18 8.59
C LEU A 71 -9.27 5.59 8.37
N SER A 72 -10.17 5.77 7.41
CA SER A 72 -10.84 7.04 7.13
C SER A 72 -11.57 7.56 8.39
N GLU A 73 -12.39 6.71 9.02
CA GLU A 73 -13.12 7.05 10.24
C GLU A 73 -12.18 7.38 11.41
N LYS A 74 -11.05 6.67 11.54
CA LYS A 74 -10.08 6.89 12.64
C LYS A 74 -9.17 8.10 12.42
N SER A 75 -8.77 8.36 11.18
CA SER A 75 -7.86 9.45 10.83
C SER A 75 -8.58 10.76 10.51
N GLY A 76 -9.87 10.71 10.17
CA GLY A 76 -10.63 11.84 9.65
C GLY A 76 -10.32 12.17 8.19
N LEU A 77 -9.56 11.33 7.49
CA LEU A 77 -9.21 11.55 6.08
C LEU A 77 -10.36 11.17 5.14
N PRO A 78 -10.55 11.91 4.03
CA PRO A 78 -11.46 11.50 2.96
C PRO A 78 -11.07 10.15 2.35
N PHE A 79 -12.07 9.43 1.87
CA PHE A 79 -11.92 8.13 1.24
C PHE A 79 -12.74 8.05 -0.05
N ILE A 80 -12.07 7.74 -1.16
CA ILE A 80 -12.66 7.61 -2.49
C ILE A 80 -12.29 6.27 -3.14
N CYS A 81 -13.04 5.90 -4.17
CA CYS A 81 -12.81 4.70 -4.95
C CYS A 81 -12.70 5.03 -6.44
N ILE A 82 -11.75 4.39 -7.12
CA ILE A 82 -11.44 4.63 -8.52
C ILE A 82 -11.32 3.28 -9.24
N ALA A 83 -12.04 3.08 -10.34
CA ALA A 83 -11.84 1.95 -11.23
C ALA A 83 -11.34 2.41 -12.61
N PHE A 84 -10.44 1.62 -13.22
CA PHE A 84 -9.87 1.92 -14.54
C PHE A 84 -9.80 0.65 -15.40
N GLU A 85 -9.78 0.81 -16.74
CA GLU A 85 -9.67 -0.33 -17.67
C GLU A 85 -8.27 -0.97 -17.58
N VAL A 86 -8.21 -2.30 -17.49
CA VAL A 86 -6.94 -3.06 -17.54
C VAL A 86 -6.70 -3.66 -18.93
N GLY A 87 -5.43 -3.86 -19.26
CA GLY A 87 -5.04 -4.40 -20.58
C GLY A 87 -4.89 -3.34 -21.67
N VAL A 88 -5.01 -2.07 -21.31
CA VAL A 88 -4.69 -0.91 -22.16
C VAL A 88 -3.36 -0.27 -21.74
N GLU A 89 -2.66 0.34 -22.69
CA GLU A 89 -1.39 1.05 -22.42
C GLU A 89 -1.64 2.41 -21.75
N GLU A 90 -2.68 3.11 -22.18
CA GLU A 90 -3.11 4.40 -21.67
C GLU A 90 -4.60 4.38 -21.34
N ILE A 91 -5.00 5.17 -20.34
CA ILE A 91 -6.40 5.39 -19.98
C ILE A 91 -6.75 6.85 -20.26
N ASP A 92 -7.98 7.11 -20.69
CA ASP A 92 -8.52 8.46 -20.92
C ASP A 92 -9.56 8.86 -19.87
N LYS A 93 -10.12 7.86 -19.17
CA LYS A 93 -11.16 8.02 -18.17
C LYS A 93 -11.03 7.00 -17.03
N VAL A 94 -11.74 7.29 -15.95
CA VAL A 94 -11.91 6.41 -14.80
C VAL A 94 -13.37 6.41 -14.33
N TYR A 95 -13.73 5.43 -13.51
CA TYR A 95 -14.98 5.45 -12.75
C TYR A 95 -14.67 5.82 -11.32
N PHE A 96 -15.30 6.87 -10.83
CA PHE A 96 -15.06 7.46 -9.52
C PHE A 96 -16.31 7.35 -8.65
N ALA A 97 -16.11 7.06 -7.36
CA ALA A 97 -17.14 7.17 -6.35
C ALA A 97 -16.56 7.69 -5.03
N GLU A 98 -17.30 8.55 -4.34
CA GLU A 98 -17.02 8.88 -2.94
C GLU A 98 -17.43 7.69 -2.07
N GLN A 99 -16.55 7.25 -1.16
CA GLN A 99 -16.78 6.12 -0.25
C GLN A 99 -17.33 4.86 -0.92
N CYS A 100 -16.96 4.58 -2.17
CA CYS A 100 -17.47 3.47 -2.99
C CYS A 100 -19.01 3.45 -3.11
N GLY A 101 -19.65 4.62 -3.11
CA GLY A 101 -21.09 4.77 -3.38
C GLY A 101 -21.42 4.65 -4.87
N GLU A 102 -22.15 5.62 -5.41
CA GLU A 102 -22.49 5.64 -6.83
C GLU A 102 -21.29 6.04 -7.68
N PHE A 103 -20.96 5.17 -8.66
CA PHE A 103 -19.87 5.41 -9.60
C PHE A 103 -20.33 6.30 -10.75
N ARG A 104 -19.51 7.30 -11.07
CA ARG A 104 -19.64 8.13 -12.26
C ARG A 104 -18.34 8.12 -13.06
N GLU A 105 -18.46 8.22 -14.37
CA GLU A 105 -17.32 8.35 -15.25
C GLU A 105 -16.72 9.75 -15.14
N LEU A 106 -15.38 9.83 -15.11
CA LEU A 106 -14.62 11.07 -15.12
C LEU A 106 -13.47 10.96 -16.11
N THR A 107 -13.18 12.08 -16.77
CA THR A 107 -11.91 12.29 -17.46
C THR A 107 -10.76 12.40 -16.45
N LEU A 108 -9.54 12.20 -16.93
CA LEU A 108 -8.34 12.34 -16.09
C LEU A 108 -8.11 13.77 -15.57
N ASN A 109 -8.60 14.79 -16.28
CA ASN A 109 -8.53 16.18 -15.82
C ASN A 109 -9.53 16.45 -14.69
N GLU A 110 -10.77 15.96 -14.82
CA GLU A 110 -11.75 16.04 -13.73
C GLU A 110 -11.25 15.28 -12.48
N LEU A 111 -10.53 14.17 -12.65
CA LEU A 111 -9.91 13.47 -11.53
C LEU A 111 -8.84 14.32 -10.82
N LYS A 112 -8.02 15.07 -11.56
CA LYS A 112 -7.05 16.02 -10.98
C LYS A 112 -7.77 17.09 -10.16
N GLU A 113 -8.84 17.67 -10.70
CA GLU A 113 -9.64 18.69 -10.02
C GLU A 113 -10.21 18.15 -8.70
N ILE A 114 -10.70 16.90 -8.69
CA ILE A 114 -11.13 16.22 -7.46
C ILE A 114 -9.97 16.06 -6.47
N PHE A 115 -8.77 15.67 -6.93
CA PHE A 115 -7.64 15.52 -6.01
C PHE A 115 -7.25 16.88 -5.37
N GLN A 116 -7.37 17.98 -6.11
CA GLN A 116 -7.14 19.33 -5.58
C GLN A 116 -8.15 19.71 -4.49
N THR A 117 -9.41 19.24 -4.54
CA THR A 117 -10.39 19.55 -3.48
C THR A 117 -10.06 18.88 -2.15
N TYR A 118 -9.18 17.87 -2.14
CA TYR A 118 -8.65 17.22 -0.93
C TYR A 118 -7.29 17.79 -0.48
N ASP A 119 -6.98 19.04 -0.86
CA ASP A 119 -5.75 19.75 -0.51
C ASP A 119 -4.45 19.05 -0.99
N LEU A 120 -4.53 18.22 -2.03
CA LEU A 120 -3.33 17.68 -2.67
C LEU A 120 -2.69 18.77 -3.57
N PRO A 121 -1.37 19.01 -3.46
CA PRO A 121 -0.67 20.04 -4.22
C PRO A 121 -0.39 19.59 -5.67
N ILE A 122 -1.46 19.35 -6.43
CA ILE A 122 -1.37 18.89 -7.82
C ILE A 122 -0.68 19.96 -8.67
N LYS A 123 0.35 19.54 -9.40
CA LYS A 123 1.01 20.35 -10.45
C LYS A 123 1.08 19.55 -11.73
N ASP A 124 0.83 20.19 -12.87
CA ASP A 124 1.04 19.58 -14.20
C ASP A 124 2.54 19.40 -14.49
N SER A 125 3.15 18.46 -13.79
CA SER A 125 4.55 18.10 -13.86
C SER A 125 4.72 16.62 -13.51
N THR A 126 5.82 16.02 -13.95
CA THR A 126 6.16 14.65 -13.59
C THR A 126 6.49 14.54 -12.10
N THR A 127 5.99 13.50 -11.45
CA THR A 127 6.36 13.14 -10.07
C THR A 127 7.82 12.68 -10.01
N GLN A 128 8.50 12.88 -8.88
CA GLN A 128 9.89 12.40 -8.67
C GLN A 128 9.99 10.87 -8.42
N LYS A 129 8.97 10.07 -8.76
CA LYS A 129 8.96 8.63 -8.46
C LYS A 129 10.03 7.92 -9.29
N TYR A 130 10.95 7.26 -8.59
CA TYR A 130 12.01 6.44 -9.18
C TYR A 130 11.41 5.35 -10.10
N LEU A 131 12.02 5.15 -11.28
CA LEU A 131 11.71 4.09 -12.24
C LEU A 131 11.96 2.71 -11.61
N ASN A 132 10.96 2.13 -10.95
CA ASN A 132 10.94 0.69 -10.70
C ASN A 132 10.15 0.02 -11.82
N ASP A 133 10.91 -0.70 -12.65
CA ASP A 133 10.62 -1.18 -14.00
C ASP A 133 9.92 -2.56 -14.04
N LYS A 134 9.09 -2.85 -13.05
CA LYS A 134 8.33 -4.11 -13.04
C LYS A 134 6.88 -3.80 -12.75
N THR A 135 6.17 -3.70 -13.87
CA THR A 135 4.71 -3.71 -14.00
C THR A 135 4.01 -2.51 -13.36
N SER A 136 4.07 -1.35 -14.01
CA SER A 136 3.14 -0.24 -13.74
C SER A 136 1.87 -0.42 -14.57
N SER A 137 0.70 -0.18 -13.97
CA SER A 137 -0.57 -0.09 -14.70
C SER A 137 -0.69 1.27 -15.38
N ALA A 138 -1.61 1.41 -16.34
CA ALA A 138 -1.92 2.69 -16.97
C ALA A 138 -2.28 3.78 -15.92
N TYR A 139 -2.98 3.41 -14.85
CA TYR A 139 -3.26 4.31 -13.74
C TYR A 139 -1.99 4.76 -12.99
N HIS A 140 -1.06 3.84 -12.69
CA HIS A 140 0.21 4.20 -12.06
C HIS A 140 1.10 5.06 -12.97
N ASN A 141 1.06 4.83 -14.28
CA ASN A 141 1.73 5.70 -15.26
C ASN A 141 1.13 7.09 -15.22
N TRP A 142 -0.19 7.20 -15.36
CA TRP A 142 -0.90 8.47 -15.27
C TRP A 142 -0.56 9.22 -13.99
N GLN A 143 -0.65 8.58 -12.82
CA GLN A 143 -0.30 9.21 -11.54
C GLN A 143 1.11 9.81 -11.57
N ARG A 144 2.08 9.06 -12.10
CA ARG A 144 3.47 9.49 -12.15
C ARG A 144 3.68 10.69 -13.06
N ASP A 145 2.93 10.78 -14.14
CA ASP A 145 3.14 11.79 -15.17
C ASP A 145 2.35 13.08 -14.91
N ASN A 146 1.35 13.03 -14.02
CA ASN A 146 0.30 14.05 -13.97
C ASN A 146 0.05 14.69 -12.60
N LEU A 147 0.56 14.14 -11.51
CA LEU A 147 0.23 14.62 -10.16
C LEU A 147 1.25 15.60 -9.57
N GLY A 148 2.44 15.71 -10.16
CA GLY A 148 3.50 16.61 -9.71
C GLY A 148 4.39 16.06 -8.59
N ASP A 149 5.55 16.68 -8.43
CA ASP A 149 6.59 16.26 -7.49
C ASP A 149 6.35 16.63 -6.02
N GLU A 150 5.28 17.39 -5.74
CA GLU A 150 4.88 17.74 -4.38
C GLU A 150 3.92 16.73 -3.74
N ILE A 151 3.71 15.58 -4.38
CA ILE A 151 2.84 14.51 -3.87
C ILE A 151 3.66 13.28 -3.52
N THR A 152 3.38 12.72 -2.35
CA THR A 152 3.83 11.39 -1.95
C THR A 152 2.67 10.42 -2.04
N VAL A 153 2.91 9.25 -2.65
CA VAL A 153 1.91 8.18 -2.75
C VAL A 153 2.55 6.89 -2.27
N SER A 154 1.83 6.13 -1.45
CA SER A 154 2.27 4.81 -0.99
C SER A 154 1.13 3.82 -1.02
N ASP A 155 1.48 2.60 -1.42
CA ASP A 155 0.58 1.45 -1.43
C ASP A 155 0.63 0.80 -0.04
N ILE A 156 -0.48 0.21 0.41
CA ILE A 156 -0.51 -0.59 1.63
C ILE A 156 -0.27 -2.06 1.25
N ASP A 157 0.92 -2.55 1.59
CA ASP A 157 1.36 -3.91 1.29
C ASP A 157 0.55 -4.97 2.05
N LEU A 158 0.60 -4.94 3.39
CA LEU A 158 0.03 -5.98 4.23
C LEU A 158 -0.58 -5.40 5.50
N TRP A 159 -1.74 -5.92 5.85
CA TRP A 159 -2.48 -5.60 7.05
C TRP A 159 -2.35 -6.71 8.08
N ILE A 160 -2.31 -6.32 9.35
CA ILE A 160 -2.63 -7.20 10.46
C ILE A 160 -3.98 -6.81 11.02
N ILE A 161 -4.87 -7.78 11.12
CA ILE A 161 -6.18 -7.61 11.74
C ILE A 161 -6.25 -8.39 13.06
N HIS A 162 -6.98 -7.83 14.02
CA HIS A 162 -7.33 -8.52 15.24
C HIS A 162 -8.38 -9.60 14.94
N LEU A 163 -8.06 -10.87 15.22
CA LEU A 163 -8.84 -12.04 14.77
C LEU A 163 -10.33 -12.00 15.17
N ASN A 164 -10.64 -11.48 16.36
CA ASN A 164 -12.01 -11.51 16.88
C ASN A 164 -12.88 -10.34 16.39
N SER A 165 -12.27 -9.25 15.94
CA SER A 165 -13.00 -8.01 15.60
C SER A 165 -12.83 -7.58 14.15
N ASN A 166 -11.93 -8.23 13.40
CA ASN A 166 -11.55 -7.84 12.04
C ASN A 166 -11.05 -6.39 11.93
N ILE A 167 -10.60 -5.82 13.06
CA ILE A 167 -10.13 -4.44 13.16
C ILE A 167 -8.64 -4.41 12.77
N PRO A 168 -8.21 -3.50 11.87
CA PRO A 168 -6.80 -3.26 11.60
C PRO A 168 -6.05 -2.85 12.88
N ILE A 169 -4.94 -3.52 13.17
CA ILE A 169 -4.04 -3.18 14.30
C ILE A 169 -2.65 -2.76 13.84
N ALA A 170 -2.24 -3.17 12.64
CA ALA A 170 -0.99 -2.72 12.04
C ALA A 170 -1.01 -2.76 10.50
N ILE A 171 -0.17 -1.93 9.91
CA ILE A 171 0.27 -2.01 8.52
C ILE A 171 1.74 -2.46 8.50
N LEU A 172 2.07 -3.32 7.55
CA LEU A 172 3.42 -3.81 7.29
C LEU A 172 3.82 -3.46 5.86
N GLU A 173 4.94 -2.75 5.71
CA GLU A 173 5.66 -2.65 4.44
C GLU A 173 6.56 -3.88 4.28
N ILE A 174 6.51 -4.54 3.14
CA ILE A 174 7.33 -5.73 2.85
C ILE A 174 8.53 -5.34 1.96
N LYS A 175 9.73 -5.56 2.48
CA LYS A 175 10.99 -5.40 1.74
C LYS A 175 11.71 -6.73 1.59
N ARG A 176 12.47 -6.87 0.52
CA ARG A 176 13.29 -8.04 0.24
C ARG A 176 14.44 -7.68 -0.67
N SER A 177 15.61 -8.24 -0.41
CA SER A 177 16.80 -7.99 -1.22
C SER A 177 17.82 -9.12 -1.06
N LYS A 178 18.92 -9.01 -1.81
CA LYS A 178 20.07 -9.92 -1.71
C LYS A 178 20.97 -9.64 -0.51
N ILE A 179 20.70 -8.56 0.25
CA ILE A 179 21.50 -8.22 1.43
C ILE A 179 21.17 -9.20 2.56
N PRO A 180 22.17 -9.79 3.23
CA PRO A 180 21.93 -10.69 4.36
C PRO A 180 21.01 -10.08 5.43
N LEU A 181 20.19 -10.91 6.06
CA LEU A 181 19.17 -10.50 7.04
C LEU A 181 19.74 -9.60 8.13
N ASP A 182 20.88 -9.99 8.73
CA ASP A 182 21.53 -9.25 9.80
C ASP A 182 22.01 -7.86 9.37
N SER A 183 22.42 -7.71 8.11
CA SER A 183 23.04 -6.50 7.56
C SER A 183 22.05 -5.52 6.95
N TRP A 184 20.87 -5.97 6.54
CA TRP A 184 19.91 -5.10 5.86
C TRP A 184 19.34 -4.03 6.81
N THR A 185 19.20 -2.81 6.29
CA THR A 185 18.54 -1.68 6.94
C THR A 185 17.61 -0.97 5.95
N PRO A 186 16.52 -0.34 6.42
CA PRO A 186 15.59 0.37 5.55
C PRO A 186 16.27 1.46 4.72
N TYR A 187 15.99 1.47 3.42
CA TYR A 187 16.58 2.43 2.49
C TYR A 187 16.07 3.84 2.74
N LYS A 188 16.98 4.81 2.85
CA LYS A 188 16.65 6.23 3.06
C LYS A 188 15.77 6.81 1.95
N ASN A 189 15.93 6.31 0.72
CA ASN A 189 15.13 6.76 -0.42
C ASN A 189 13.64 6.40 -0.28
N ASP A 190 13.30 5.38 0.51
CA ASP A 190 11.92 4.99 0.79
C ASP A 190 11.32 5.75 1.99
N TYR A 191 12.10 6.61 2.68
CA TYR A 191 11.63 7.30 3.88
C TYR A 191 10.40 8.18 3.65
N PRO A 192 10.21 8.88 2.51
CA PRO A 192 8.96 9.58 2.25
C PRO A 192 7.73 8.65 2.30
N ASN A 193 7.84 7.43 1.76
CA ASN A 193 6.76 6.44 1.80
C ASN A 193 6.54 5.92 3.23
N PHE A 194 7.63 5.58 3.93
CA PHE A 194 7.53 5.13 5.32
C PHE A 194 6.94 6.19 6.23
N LYS A 195 7.31 7.46 6.01
CA LYS A 195 6.78 8.60 6.77
C LYS A 195 5.29 8.80 6.49
N LEU A 196 4.87 8.67 5.23
CA LEU A 196 3.46 8.80 4.85
C LEU A 196 2.59 7.75 5.55
N ILE A 197 2.99 6.47 5.47
CA ILE A 197 2.27 5.37 6.12
C ILE A 197 2.33 5.53 7.65
N SER A 198 3.50 5.86 8.21
CA SER A 198 3.66 6.11 9.65
C SER A 198 2.75 7.21 10.17
N ASN A 199 2.63 8.32 9.43
CA ASN A 199 1.76 9.43 9.79
C ASN A 199 0.29 9.02 9.79
N LEU A 200 -0.16 8.26 8.78
CA LEU A 200 -1.51 7.71 8.74
C LEU A 200 -1.76 6.78 9.93
N CYS A 201 -0.86 5.83 10.18
CA CYS A 201 -0.96 4.90 11.31
C CYS A 201 -1.05 5.64 12.65
N ASN A 202 -0.25 6.71 12.81
CA ASN A 202 -0.29 7.57 13.98
C ASN A 202 -1.61 8.34 14.13
N MET A 203 -2.25 8.76 13.03
CA MET A 203 -3.58 9.39 13.04
C MET A 203 -4.67 8.38 13.40
N SER A 204 -4.54 7.13 12.93
CA SER A 204 -5.53 6.07 13.15
C SER A 204 -5.30 5.23 14.40
N ASN A 205 -4.26 5.53 15.19
CA ASN A 205 -3.83 4.75 16.36
C ASN A 205 -3.59 3.25 16.07
N ILE A 206 -2.95 2.96 14.95
CA ILE A 206 -2.47 1.61 14.59
C ILE A 206 -0.94 1.61 14.46
N LYS A 207 -0.32 0.44 14.43
CA LYS A 207 1.15 0.33 14.32
C LYS A 207 1.60 0.29 12.86
N PHE A 208 2.78 0.83 12.57
CA PHE A 208 3.45 0.66 11.29
C PHE A 208 4.79 -0.04 11.48
N LYS A 209 5.08 -1.02 10.63
CA LYS A 209 6.36 -1.73 10.66
C LYS A 209 6.86 -2.02 9.26
N ILE A 210 8.16 -2.26 9.16
CA ILE A 210 8.79 -2.82 7.98
C ILE A 210 9.17 -4.26 8.28
N VAL A 211 8.79 -5.17 7.39
CA VAL A 211 9.18 -6.58 7.44
C VAL A 211 10.13 -6.86 6.28
N TYR A 212 11.30 -7.37 6.62
CA TYR A 212 12.33 -7.72 5.67
C TYR A 212 12.63 -9.22 5.69
N TYR A 213 12.79 -9.83 4.52
CA TYR A 213 13.32 -11.18 4.40
C TYR A 213 14.33 -11.29 3.25
N HIS A 214 15.20 -12.29 3.32
CA HIS A 214 16.28 -12.45 2.35
C HIS A 214 15.79 -13.11 1.06
N MET A 215 16.12 -12.49 -0.07
CA MET A 215 15.91 -13.02 -1.41
C MET A 215 17.28 -13.37 -2.00
N GLY A 216 17.56 -14.67 -2.12
CA GLY A 216 18.85 -15.18 -2.56
C GLY A 216 19.17 -14.91 -4.03
N GLU A 217 20.39 -15.25 -4.41
CA GLU A 217 20.91 -15.03 -5.76
C GLU A 217 20.47 -16.14 -6.71
N GLY A 218 19.69 -15.78 -7.73
CA GLY A 218 19.35 -16.69 -8.81
C GLY A 218 18.92 -15.93 -10.06
N THR A 219 19.47 -16.31 -11.21
CA THR A 219 19.18 -15.69 -12.51
C THR A 219 17.90 -16.23 -13.14
N THR A 220 17.51 -17.48 -12.81
CA THR A 220 16.33 -18.19 -13.37
C THR A 220 15.30 -18.60 -12.31
N TYR A 221 15.72 -18.86 -11.07
CA TYR A 221 14.84 -19.10 -9.91
C TYR A 221 15.44 -18.37 -8.72
N ARG A 222 14.70 -17.43 -8.11
CA ARG A 222 15.19 -16.62 -6.97
C ARG A 222 14.82 -17.34 -5.67
N PRO A 223 15.75 -18.00 -4.97
CA PRO A 223 15.41 -18.69 -3.74
C PRO A 223 15.10 -17.67 -2.64
N GLU A 224 13.83 -17.58 -2.23
CA GLU A 224 13.42 -16.75 -1.10
C GLU A 224 13.46 -17.57 0.20
N ASP A 225 14.19 -17.05 1.20
CA ASP A 225 14.23 -17.62 2.55
C ASP A 225 13.38 -16.77 3.49
N ILE A 226 12.19 -17.29 3.80
CA ILE A 226 11.25 -16.68 4.74
C ILE A 226 11.30 -17.33 6.12
N SER A 227 12.24 -18.25 6.40
CA SER A 227 12.33 -18.96 7.68
C SER A 227 12.52 -18.01 8.87
N LYS A 228 13.14 -16.86 8.61
CA LYS A 228 13.28 -15.74 9.52
C LYS A 228 12.95 -14.44 8.79
N VAL A 229 12.40 -13.50 9.55
CA VAL A 229 12.14 -12.14 9.08
C VAL A 229 12.78 -11.14 10.05
N LYS A 230 13.18 -9.98 9.53
CA LYS A 230 13.66 -8.86 10.32
C LYS A 230 12.58 -7.79 10.34
N VAL A 231 12.14 -7.41 11.53
CA VAL A 231 11.06 -6.47 11.75
C VAL A 231 11.60 -5.18 12.34
N PHE A 232 11.15 -4.05 11.80
CA PHE A 232 11.48 -2.72 12.28
C PHE A 232 10.22 -2.00 12.71
N ASP A 233 10.27 -1.35 13.87
CA ASP A 233 9.23 -0.44 14.34
C ASP A 233 9.44 0.90 13.66
N VAL A 234 8.35 1.48 13.12
CA VAL A 234 8.43 2.74 12.41
C VAL A 234 7.44 3.73 13.01
N ASN A 235 7.98 4.80 13.58
CA ASN A 235 7.20 5.92 14.08
C ASN A 235 7.96 7.24 13.85
N PHE A 236 7.56 7.99 12.82
CA PHE A 236 8.18 9.28 12.50
C PHE A 236 7.86 10.43 13.48
N LYS A 237 7.10 10.16 14.56
CA LYS A 237 7.00 11.05 15.73
C LYS A 237 8.12 10.81 16.76
N LYS A 238 8.85 9.70 16.68
CA LYS A 238 9.96 9.36 17.58
C LYS A 238 11.31 9.70 16.92
N ASP A 239 12.34 9.85 17.75
CA ASP A 239 13.73 9.97 17.32
C ASP A 239 14.59 8.90 18.04
N PRO A 240 15.19 7.93 17.33
CA PRO A 240 15.10 7.73 15.87
C PRO A 240 13.70 7.25 15.42
N PRO A 241 13.30 7.53 14.17
CA PRO A 241 11.97 7.19 13.67
C PRO A 241 11.82 5.70 13.30
N ILE A 242 12.93 4.97 13.18
CA ILE A 242 12.95 3.54 12.86
C ILE A 242 13.84 2.83 13.87
N SER A 243 13.37 1.71 14.44
CA SER A 243 14.16 0.96 15.42
C SER A 243 15.45 0.41 14.80
N SER A 244 16.56 0.46 15.56
CA SER A 244 17.86 -0.03 15.12
C SER A 244 18.65 -0.63 16.29
N PRO A 245 19.18 -1.86 16.17
CA PRO A 245 18.96 -2.78 15.04
C PRO A 245 17.52 -3.30 15.03
N GLY A 246 16.96 -3.56 13.84
CA GLY A 246 15.68 -4.27 13.72
C GLY A 246 15.75 -5.68 14.32
N ARG A 247 14.62 -6.23 14.78
CA ARG A 247 14.56 -7.53 15.45
C ARG A 247 14.38 -8.67 14.46
N ILE A 248 15.24 -9.68 14.55
CA ILE A 248 15.10 -10.92 13.78
C ILE A 248 14.26 -11.91 14.57
N ILE A 249 13.23 -12.46 13.94
CA ILE A 249 12.31 -13.44 14.52
C ILE A 249 12.11 -14.61 13.56
N SER A 250 11.76 -15.78 14.10
CA SER A 250 11.37 -16.92 13.27
C SER A 250 10.03 -16.64 12.58
N LEU A 251 9.80 -17.28 11.43
CA LEU A 251 8.50 -17.20 10.75
C LEU A 251 7.35 -17.66 11.64
N LEU A 252 7.59 -18.70 12.46
CA LEU A 252 6.60 -19.21 13.38
C LEU A 252 6.21 -18.14 14.40
N ASP A 253 7.19 -17.51 15.05
CA ASP A 253 6.95 -16.43 16.03
C ASP A 253 6.27 -15.22 15.39
N PHE A 254 6.64 -14.87 14.15
CA PHE A 254 5.99 -13.81 13.38
C PHE A 254 4.48 -14.07 13.21
N ILE A 255 4.08 -15.33 13.01
CA ILE A 255 2.67 -15.68 12.81
C ILE A 255 1.93 -15.73 14.16
N ILE A 256 2.46 -16.49 15.12
CA ILE A 256 1.73 -16.86 16.34
C ILE A 256 1.77 -15.77 17.41
N SER A 257 2.86 -15.01 17.49
CA SER A 257 3.03 -13.99 18.52
C SER A 257 2.47 -12.65 18.07
N GLU A 258 2.00 -11.87 19.05
CA GLU A 258 1.67 -10.45 18.89
C GLU A 258 2.65 -9.54 19.61
N GLU A 259 3.60 -10.08 20.39
CA GLU A 259 4.60 -9.29 21.12
C GLU A 259 5.43 -8.42 20.16
N TRP A 260 5.66 -8.94 18.96
CA TRP A 260 6.39 -8.17 17.97
C TRP A 260 5.59 -7.02 17.36
N ILE A 261 4.26 -7.04 17.52
CA ILE A 261 3.33 -5.99 17.13
C ILE A 261 3.30 -4.87 18.17
N THR A 262 3.22 -5.26 19.44
CA THR A 262 2.87 -4.37 20.56
C THR A 262 4.05 -3.71 21.26
N ASN A 263 5.26 -4.30 21.21
CA ASN A 263 6.42 -3.73 21.89
C ASN A 263 6.81 -2.37 21.27
N GLU A 264 7.00 -1.36 22.14
CA GLU A 264 7.49 -0.02 21.81
C GLU A 264 9.00 0.15 22.01
#